data_AF-A0A958F559-F1
#
_entry.id   AF-A0A958F559-F1
#
_cell.length_a   1.000
_cell.length_b   1.000
_cell.length_c   1.000
_cell.angle_alpha   90.00
_cell.angle_beta   90.00
_cell.angle_gamma   90.00
#
_symmetry.space_group_name_H-M   'P 1'
#
loop_
_entity.id
_entity.type
_entity.pdbx_description
1 polymer ?
#
loop_
_entity_poly.entity_id
_entity_poly.type
_entity_poly.pdbx_seq_one_letter_code
_entity_poly.pdbx_strand_id
1 'polypeptide(L)'
;HWQRPLPGDKYFANVGVIGRPENNGKTQVGYTILEVSETPEFTHIPIEYDYRQLAAEMRAEKLPEEFVETVLTGWWTTCLEILPAKERIRGKF
;
A
#
# COMPACT_ATOMS: atom_id res chain seq x y z
N HIS A 1 -2.04 9.88 0.42
CA HIS A 1 -0.81 9.38 1.04
C HIS A 1 -0.41 10.30 2.18
N TRP A 2 0.24 9.74 3.20
CA TRP A 2 0.48 10.46 4.45
C TRP A 2 1.89 11.07 4.47
N GLN A 3 1.97 12.37 4.71
CA GLN A 3 3.20 13.11 4.92
C GLN A 3 3.06 14.06 6.10
N ARG A 4 4.17 14.35 6.79
CA ARG A 4 4.23 15.28 7.92
C ARG A 4 5.58 16.01 7.96
N PRO A 5 5.60 17.35 7.94
CA PRO A 5 6.82 18.12 8.23
C PRO A 5 7.22 17.97 9.70
N LEU A 6 8.53 18.00 9.97
CA LEU A 6 9.16 17.89 11.27
C LEU A 6 10.11 19.08 11.50
N PRO A 7 10.51 19.38 12.75
CA PRO A 7 11.46 20.45 13.03
C PRO A 7 12.79 20.29 12.30
N GLY A 8 13.37 21.42 11.86
CA GLY A 8 14.67 21.48 11.20
C GLY A 8 14.66 20.94 9.78
N ASP A 9 13.68 21.36 8.97
CA ASP A 9 13.53 21.01 7.54
C ASP A 9 13.53 19.50 7.26
N LYS A 10 12.95 18.74 8.20
CA LYS A 10 12.81 17.29 8.11
C LYS A 10 11.39 16.94 7.67
N TYR A 11 11.25 15.83 6.97
CA TYR A 11 9.96 15.33 6.50
C TYR A 11 9.83 13.86 6.87
N PHE A 12 8.64 13.46 7.29
CA PHE A 12 8.26 12.06 7.39
C PHE A 12 7.20 11.77 6.33
N ALA A 13 7.41 10.77 5.48
CA ALA A 13 6.48 10.41 4.43
C ALA A 13 6.32 8.89 4.35
N ASN A 14 5.08 8.43 4.12
CA ASN A 14 4.83 7.08 3.64
C ASN A 14 4.90 7.10 2.11
N VAL A 15 5.82 6.33 1.54
CA VAL A 15 6.12 6.32 0.10
C VAL A 15 5.31 5.29 -0.69
N GLY A 16 4.38 4.60 -0.04
CA GLY A 16 3.63 3.51 -0.65
C GLY A 16 4.41 2.20 -0.67
N VAL A 17 3.84 1.22 -1.38
CA VAL A 17 4.39 -0.13 -1.55
C VAL A 17 3.95 -0.66 -2.91
N ILE A 18 4.84 -1.39 -3.59
CA ILE A 18 4.57 -2.00 -4.90
C ILE A 18 4.12 -3.46 -4.76
N GLY A 19 4.57 -4.18 -3.72
CA GLY A 19 4.36 -5.64 -3.61
C GLY A 19 2.99 -6.09 -3.10
N ARG A 20 2.17 -5.19 -2.54
CA ARG A 20 0.85 -5.53 -1.97
C ARG A 20 -0.03 -4.28 -1.96
N PRO A 21 -1.32 -4.35 -2.34
CA PRO A 21 -2.22 -3.20 -2.25
C PRO A 21 -2.40 -2.74 -0.80
N GLU A 22 -2.67 -1.44 -0.61
CA GLU A 22 -3.01 -0.87 0.70
C GLU A 22 -4.33 -1.44 1.23
N ASN A 23 -4.54 -1.44 2.56
CA ASN A 23 -5.78 -1.90 3.19
C ASN A 23 -6.92 -0.88 3.06
N ASN A 24 -7.38 -0.63 1.82
CA ASN A 24 -8.34 0.44 1.52
C ASN A 24 -9.40 0.04 0.48
N GLY A 25 -9.46 -1.23 0.09
CA GLY A 25 -10.42 -1.75 -0.88
C GLY A 25 -10.09 -1.44 -2.35
N LYS A 26 -8.91 -0.89 -2.63
CA LYS A 26 -8.40 -0.71 -4.00
C LYS A 26 -7.31 -1.74 -4.30
N THR A 27 -7.27 -2.22 -5.53
CA THR A 27 -6.31 -3.23 -5.96
C THR A 27 -4.97 -2.65 -6.43
N GLN A 28 -4.93 -1.34 -6.70
CA GLN A 28 -3.73 -0.62 -7.12
C GLN A 28 -2.64 -0.63 -6.04
N VAL A 29 -1.40 -0.57 -6.50
CA VAL A 29 -0.21 -0.34 -5.67
C VAL A 29 0.34 1.05 -5.99
N GLY A 30 1.47 1.45 -5.40
CA GLY A 30 2.02 2.75 -5.75
C GLY A 30 3.35 3.06 -5.10
N TYR A 31 3.96 4.12 -5.61
CA TYR A 31 5.22 4.67 -5.12
C TYR A 31 5.14 6.20 -5.10
N THR A 32 6.13 6.84 -4.49
CA THR A 32 6.20 8.30 -4.44
C THR A 32 7.45 8.79 -5.16
N ILE A 33 7.30 9.79 -6.02
CA ILE A 33 8.39 10.61 -6.55
C ILE A 33 8.65 11.74 -5.55
N LEU A 34 9.93 11.94 -5.21
CA LEU A 34 10.39 13.07 -4.42
C LEU A 34 11.23 13.99 -5.31
N GLU A 35 10.77 15.22 -5.49
CA GLU A 35 11.54 16.29 -6.11
C GLU A 35 12.27 17.07 -5.00
N VAL A 36 13.60 17.08 -5.07
CA VAL A 36 14.45 17.68 -4.04
C VAL A 36 14.73 19.14 -4.38
N SER A 37 14.14 20.04 -3.61
CA SER A 37 14.27 21.50 -3.70
C SER A 37 14.29 22.12 -2.29
N GLU A 38 14.41 23.45 -2.19
CA GLU A 38 14.32 24.16 -0.91
C GLU A 38 13.03 23.81 -0.14
N THR A 39 11.92 23.67 -0.88
CA THR A 39 10.69 23.03 -0.39
C THR A 39 10.50 21.73 -1.18
N PRO A 40 10.70 20.54 -0.58
CA PRO A 40 10.58 19.28 -1.28
C PRO A 40 9.12 18.97 -1.66
N GLU A 41 8.91 18.42 -2.85
CA GLU A 41 7.60 17.99 -3.34
C GLU A 41 7.52 16.46 -3.39
N PHE A 42 6.42 15.91 -2.89
CA PHE A 42 6.17 14.47 -2.84
C PHE A 42 4.91 14.14 -3.64
N THR A 43 5.08 13.44 -4.76
CA THR A 43 3.99 13.08 -5.66
C THR A 43 3.79 11.58 -5.64
N HIS A 44 2.64 11.12 -5.13
CA HIS A 44 2.31 9.70 -5.15
C HIS A 44 1.73 9.28 -6.49
N ILE A 45 2.28 8.21 -7.04
CA ILE A 45 1.92 7.64 -8.33
C ILE A 45 1.25 6.27 -8.09
N PRO A 46 -0.07 6.15 -8.30
CA PRO A 46 -0.74 4.86 -8.28
C PRO A 46 -0.35 4.06 -9.53
N ILE A 47 -0.17 2.76 -9.36
CA ILE A 47 0.11 1.81 -10.44
C ILE A 47 -1.06 0.82 -10.51
N GLU A 48 -1.72 0.80 -11.65
CA GLU A 48 -2.58 -0.31 -12.06
C GLU A 48 -1.74 -1.44 -12.63
N TYR A 49 -2.09 -2.67 -12.28
CA TYR A 49 -1.43 -3.88 -12.76
C TYR A 49 -2.47 -5.01 -12.89
N ASP A 50 -2.11 -6.09 -13.58
CA ASP A 50 -2.98 -7.25 -13.69
C ASP A 50 -2.98 -8.08 -12.38
N TYR A 51 -3.72 -7.56 -11.41
CA TYR A 51 -3.88 -8.19 -10.10
C TYR A 51 -4.61 -9.55 -10.18
N ARG A 52 -5.33 -9.84 -11.28
CA ARG A 52 -5.98 -11.13 -11.51
C ARG A 52 -4.98 -12.17 -11.99
N GLN A 53 -4.05 -11.77 -12.86
CA GLN A 53 -2.93 -12.60 -13.24
C GLN A 53 -2.05 -12.91 -12.03
N LEU A 54 -1.69 -11.90 -11.23
CA LEU A 54 -0.93 -12.13 -9.99
C LEU A 54 -1.65 -13.12 -9.06
N ALA A 55 -2.96 -12.95 -8.84
CA ALA A 55 -3.74 -13.88 -8.03
C ALA A 55 -3.73 -15.32 -8.58
N ALA A 56 -3.76 -15.50 -9.91
CA ALA A 56 -3.66 -16.81 -10.53
C ALA A 56 -2.27 -17.44 -10.32
N GLU A 57 -1.20 -16.67 -10.46
CA GLU A 57 0.18 -17.10 -10.20
C GLU A 57 0.38 -17.49 -8.73
N MET A 58 -0.13 -16.68 -7.80
CA MET A 58 -0.08 -16.98 -6.36
C MET A 58 -0.76 -18.32 -6.03
N ARG A 59 -1.91 -18.61 -6.65
CA ARG A 59 -2.59 -19.90 -6.46
C ARG A 59 -1.83 -21.06 -7.10
N ALA A 60 -1.21 -20.86 -8.26
CA ALA A 60 -0.37 -21.86 -8.91
C ALA A 60 0.84 -22.23 -8.03
N GLU A 61 1.43 -21.24 -7.36
CA GLU A 61 2.49 -21.39 -6.37
C GLU A 61 2.00 -21.87 -4.98
N LYS A 62 0.70 -22.16 -4.84
CA LYS A 62 0.06 -22.67 -3.61
C LYS A 62 0.24 -21.74 -2.40
N LEU A 63 0.28 -20.43 -2.64
CA LEU A 63 0.26 -19.45 -1.55
C LEU A 63 -1.10 -19.48 -0.83
N PRO A 64 -1.14 -19.16 0.48
CA PRO A 64 -2.39 -19.13 1.24
C PRO A 64 -3.42 -18.16 0.64
N GLU A 65 -4.69 -18.57 0.64
CA GLU A 65 -5.78 -17.84 -0.02
C GLU A 65 -5.98 -16.44 0.60
N GLU A 66 -5.62 -16.24 1.86
CA GLU A 66 -5.67 -14.93 2.52
C GLU A 66 -4.81 -13.88 1.81
N PHE A 67 -3.63 -14.27 1.31
CA PHE A 67 -2.79 -13.37 0.50
C PHE A 67 -3.40 -13.11 -0.87
N VAL A 68 -4.05 -14.11 -1.47
CA VAL A 68 -4.73 -13.99 -2.77
C VAL A 68 -5.94 -13.05 -2.67
N GLU A 69 -6.76 -13.21 -1.64
CA GLU A 69 -7.92 -12.35 -1.35
C GLU A 69 -7.51 -10.90 -1.15
N THR A 70 -6.36 -10.66 -0.49
CA THR A 70 -5.83 -9.30 -0.34
C THR A 70 -5.60 -8.65 -1.71
N VAL A 71 -4.93 -9.34 -2.63
CA VAL A 71 -4.63 -8.80 -3.97
C VAL A 71 -5.91 -8.57 -4.77
N LEU A 72 -6.89 -9.47 -4.64
CA LEU A 72 -8.15 -9.40 -5.38
C LEU A 72 -9.11 -8.32 -4.86
N THR A 73 -9.05 -7.99 -3.58
CA THR A 73 -10.05 -7.12 -2.92
C THR A 73 -9.50 -5.78 -2.45
N GLY A 74 -8.19 -5.65 -2.27
CA GLY A 74 -7.58 -4.50 -1.60
C GLY A 74 -7.86 -4.44 -0.10
N TRP A 75 -8.38 -5.51 0.50
CA TRP A 75 -8.58 -5.63 1.94
C TRP A 75 -7.64 -6.67 2.51
N TRP A 76 -6.93 -6.32 3.56
CA TRP A 76 -6.05 -7.24 4.24
C TRP A 76 -6.88 -8.19 5.09
N THR A 77 -6.71 -9.49 4.87
CA THR A 77 -7.39 -10.56 5.62
C THR A 77 -6.48 -11.14 6.71
N THR A 78 -5.17 -10.93 6.59
CA THR A 78 -4.13 -11.32 7.54
C THR A 78 -3.11 -10.19 7.72
N CYS A 79 -2.27 -10.33 8.74
CA CYS A 79 -1.25 -9.35 9.13
C CYS A 79 -1.85 -7.99 9.53
N LEU A 80 -3.03 -7.99 10.15
CA LEU A 80 -3.69 -6.75 10.60
C LEU A 80 -2.98 -6.12 11.80
N GLU A 81 -2.22 -6.91 12.57
CA GLU A 81 -1.46 -6.49 13.75
C GLU A 81 -0.39 -5.45 13.43
N ILE A 82 0.13 -5.41 12.20
CA ILE A 82 1.13 -4.43 11.78
C ILE A 82 0.53 -3.08 11.36
N LEU A 83 -0.79 -3.01 11.15
CA LEU A 83 -1.45 -1.76 10.76
C LEU A 83 -1.56 -0.78 11.94
N PRO A 84 -1.37 0.53 11.71
CA PRO A 84 -1.76 1.54 12.67
C PRO A 84 -3.23 1.39 13.08
N ALA A 85 -3.55 1.62 14.35
CA ALA A 85 -4.90 1.39 14.88
C ALA A 85 -6.02 2.06 14.06
N LYS A 86 -5.79 3.28 13.58
CA LYS A 86 -6.75 4.02 12.74
C LYS A 86 -7.00 3.37 11.38
N GLU A 87 -5.98 2.75 10.79
CA GLU A 87 -6.10 2.05 9.50
C GLU A 87 -6.79 0.70 9.69
N ARG A 88 -6.46 -0.02 10.77
CA ARG A 88 -7.14 -1.28 11.13
C ARG A 88 -8.64 -1.09 11.32
N ILE A 89 -9.08 -0.06 12.05
CA ILE A 89 -10.51 0.23 12.29
C ILE A 89 -11.28 0.51 10.98
N ARG A 90 -10.60 1.06 9.97
CA ARG A 90 -11.21 1.36 8.66
C ARG A 90 -11.23 0.14 7.73
N GLY A 91 -10.46 -0.90 8.06
CA GLY A 91 -10.42 -2.15 7.34
C GLY A 91 -11.76 -2.88 7.38
N LYS A 92 -11.97 -3.75 6.39
CA LYS A 92 -13.15 -4.63 6.37
C LYS A 92 -13.04 -5.78 7.38
N PHE A 93 -11.82 -6.17 7.77
CA PHE A 93 -11.50 -7.29 8.64
C PHE A 93 -10.67 -6.84 9.84
#